data_AF-A0A924VG79-F1
#
_entry.id   AF-A0A924VG79-F1
#
_cell.length_a   1.000
_cell.length_b   1.000
_cell.length_c   1.000
_cell.angle_alpha   90.00
_cell.angle_beta   90.00
_cell.angle_gamma   90.00
#
_symmetry.space_group_name_H-M   'P 1'
#
loop_
_entity.id
_entity.type
_entity.pdbx_description
1 polymer ?
#
loop_
_entity_poly.entity_id
_entity_poly.type
_entity_poly.pdbx_seq_one_letter_code
_entity_poly.pdbx_strand_id
1 'polypeptide(L)' 'MLNKLKNAWQNIRQLSGDDAYERYLAHHNEFHADKNDAEPPLSREAFFKEWQTSKWKGVKRCC' A
#
# COMPACT_ATOMS: atom_id res chain seq x y z
N MET A 1 -10.40 -8.24 27.24
CA MET A 1 -10.77 -6.92 26.66
C MET A 1 -9.68 -6.32 25.77
N LEU A 2 -8.39 -6.45 26.11
CA LEU A 2 -7.28 -5.94 25.27
C LEU A 2 -7.28 -6.45 23.81
N ASN A 3 -7.68 -7.70 23.56
CA ASN A 3 -7.69 -8.24 22.18
C ASN A 3 -8.72 -7.54 21.28
N LYS A 4 -9.84 -7.05 21.82
CA LYS A 4 -10.83 -6.31 21.03
C LYS A 4 -10.32 -4.92 20.63
N LEU A 5 -9.61 -4.25 21.55
CA LEU A 5 -8.92 -2.98 21.29
C LEU A 5 -7.82 -3.14 20.24
N LYS A 6 -7.01 -4.21 20.32
CA LYS A 6 -5.98 -4.52 19.32
C LYS A 6 -6.58 -4.74 17.93
N ASN A 7 -7.65 -5.54 17.83
CA ASN A 7 -8.31 -5.80 16.55
C ASN A 7 -8.94 -4.52 15.98
N ALA A 8 -9.62 -3.72 16.82
CA ALA A 8 -10.16 -2.44 16.38
C ALA A 8 -9.07 -1.50 15.87
N TRP A 9 -7.92 -1.44 16.56
CA TRP A 9 -6.78 -0.64 16.14
C TRP A 9 -6.18 -1.10 14.82
N GLN A 10 -6.02 -2.41 14.62
CA GLN A 10 -5.56 -2.97 13.35
C GLN A 10 -6.51 -2.64 12.20
N ASN A 11 -7.82 -2.77 12.41
CA ASN A 11 -8.82 -2.39 11.41
C ASN A 11 -8.76 -0.90 11.08
N ILE A 12 -8.58 -0.03 12.07
CA ILE A 12 -8.43 1.41 11.84
C ILE A 12 -7.17 1.70 11.01
N ARG A 13 -6.03 1.06 11.32
CA ARG A 13 -4.78 1.21 10.54
C ARG A 13 -4.94 0.73 9.10
N GLN A 14 -5.69 -0.34 8.88
CA GLN A 14 -5.97 -0.87 7.56
C GLN A 14 -6.87 0.04 6.74
N LEU A 15 -7.90 0.61 7.37
CA LEU A 15 -8.85 1.54 6.75
C LEU A 15 -8.23 2.92 6.47
N SER A 16 -7.36 3.41 7.36
CA SER A 16 -6.64 4.67 7.14
C SER A 16 -5.54 4.55 6.08
N GLY A 17 -5.12 3.33 5.75
CA GLY A 17 -4.00 3.07 4.84
C GLY A 17 -2.64 3.31 5.48
N ASP A 18 -2.57 3.38 6.81
CA ASP A 18 -1.29 3.48 7.54
C ASP A 18 -0.40 2.25 7.30
N ASP A 19 -1.03 1.08 7.13
CA ASP A 19 -0.37 -0.19 6.82
C ASP A 19 -0.21 -0.45 5.30
N ALA A 20 -0.59 0.48 4.42
CA ALA A 20 -0.68 0.23 2.99
C ALA A 20 0.67 -0.15 2.37
N TYR A 21 1.75 0.47 2.83
CA TYR A 21 3.11 0.15 2.38
C TYR A 21 3.58 -1.22 2.89
N GLU A 22 3.24 -1.59 4.14
CA GLU A 22 3.57 -2.91 4.70
C GLU A 22 2.87 -4.02 3.90
N ARG A 23 1.60 -3.82 3.55
CA ARG A 23 0.85 -4.74 2.67
C ARG A 23 1.42 -4.80 1.26
N TYR A 24 1.86 -3.68 0.71
CA TYR A 24 2.56 -3.65 -0.58
C TYR A 24 3.84 -4.50 -0.54
N LEU A 25 4.66 -4.37 0.50
CA LEU A 25 5.88 -5.17 0.65
C LEU A 25 5.56 -6.66 0.80
N ALA A 26 4.55 -7.02 1.59
CA ALA A 26 4.13 -8.42 1.73
C ALA A 26 3.70 -9.01 0.37
N HIS A 27 2.89 -8.28 -0.39
CA HIS A 27 2.45 -8.67 -1.73
C HIS A 27 3.62 -8.74 -2.73
N HIS A 28 4.55 -7.79 -2.68
CA HIS A 28 5.75 -7.81 -3.52
C HIS A 28 6.60 -9.04 -3.23
N ASN A 29 6.84 -9.34 -1.95
CA ASN A 29 7.58 -10.53 -1.54
C ASN A 29 6.89 -11.84 -1.97
N GLU A 30 5.56 -11.91 -1.88
CA GLU A 30 4.81 -13.12 -2.23
C GLU A 30 4.73 -13.37 -3.74
N PHE A 31 4.54 -12.31 -4.55
CA PHE A 31 4.23 -12.46 -5.98
C PHE A 31 5.33 -12.01 -6.95
N HIS A 32 6.30 -11.23 -6.46
CA HIS A 32 7.30 -10.59 -7.31
C HIS A 32 8.74 -10.93 -6.93
N ALA A 33 9.06 -11.26 -5.67
CA ALA A 33 10.44 -11.51 -5.25
C ALA A 33 11.08 -12.79 -5.82
N ASP A 34 10.29 -13.83 -6.15
CA ASP A 34 10.81 -15.10 -6.68
C ASP A 34 10.91 -15.13 -8.23
N LYS A 35 10.82 -13.96 -8.87
CA LYS A 35 11.01 -13.86 -10.32
C LYS A 35 12.50 -13.61 -10.59
N ASN A 36 13.07 -14.34 -11.55
CA ASN A 36 14.48 -14.18 -11.94
C ASN A 36 14.83 -12.73 -12.35
N ASP A 37 13.82 -11.94 -12.75
CA ASP A 37 13.92 -10.51 -13.06
C ASP A 37 13.09 -9.64 -12.09
N ALA A 38 13.03 -10.03 -10.80
CA ALA A 38 12.29 -9.29 -9.79
C ALA A 38 12.83 -7.87 -9.64
N GLU A 39 12.04 -6.88 -10.06
CA GLU A 39 12.33 -5.48 -9.74
C GLU A 39 12.27 -5.28 -8.21
N PRO A 40 13.21 -4.53 -7.62
CA PRO A 40 13.18 -4.23 -6.20
C PRO A 40 11.89 -3.50 -5.83
N PRO A 41 11.37 -3.70 -4.61
CA PRO A 41 10.18 -2.99 -4.17
C PRO A 41 10.44 -1.48 -4.17
N LEU A 42 9.41 -0.71 -4.50
CA LEU A 42 9.45 0.74 -4.45
C LEU A 42 9.78 1.22 -3.03
N SER A 43 10.50 2.33 -2.93
CA SER A 43 10.63 3.03 -1.65
C SER A 43 9.26 3.51 -1.16
N ARG A 44 9.12 3.69 0.16
CA ARG A 44 7.88 4.19 0.77
C ARG A 44 7.38 5.47 0.11
N GLU A 45 8.27 6.42 -0.14
CA GLU A 45 7.95 7.68 -0.81
C GLU A 45 7.46 7.46 -2.24
N ALA A 46 8.18 6.65 -3.03
CA ALA A 46 7.81 6.36 -4.41
C ALA A 46 6.44 5.66 -4.50
N PHE A 47 6.18 4.69 -3.62
CA PHE A 47 4.88 4.03 -3.50
C PHE A 47 3.75 5.03 -3.25
N PHE A 48 3.88 5.91 -2.23
CA PHE A 48 2.84 6.90 -1.93
C PHE A 48 2.69 7.95 -3.04
N LYS A 49 3.77 8.32 -3.73
CA LYS A 49 3.72 9.24 -4.87
C LYS A 49 2.97 8.63 -6.05
N GLU A 50 3.25 7.38 -6.39
CA GLU A 50 2.55 6.65 -7.45
C GLU A 50 1.08 6.43 -7.06
N TRP A 51 0.80 6.03 -5.82
CA TRP A 51 -0.56 5.83 -5.33
C TRP A 51 -1.38 7.10 -5.43
N GLN A 52 -0.85 8.25 -4.98
CA GLN A 52 -1.53 9.55 -5.13
C GLN A 52 -1.71 9.92 -6.60
N THR A 53 -0.67 9.77 -7.42
CA THR A 53 -0.75 10.06 -8.87
C THR A 53 -1.83 9.19 -9.54
N SER A 54 -1.93 7.92 -9.17
CA SER A 54 -2.93 6.98 -9.70
C SER A 54 -4.37 7.41 -9.37
N LYS A 55 -4.61 8.00 -8.19
CA LYS A 55 -5.93 8.51 -7.79
C LYS A 55 -6.40 9.66 -8.68
N TRP A 56 -5.47 10.43 -9.20
CA TRP A 56 -5.75 11.58 -10.06
C TRP A 56 -5.55 11.27 -11.56
N LYS A 57 -4.97 10.12 -11.89
CA LYS A 57 -4.77 9.67 -13.26
C LYS A 57 -6.12 9.40 -13.91
N GLY A 58 -6.43 10.12 -14.97
CA GLY A 58 -7.69 10.00 -15.70
C GLY A 58 -8.80 10.94 -15.23
N VAL A 59 -8.57 11.76 -14.19
CA VAL A 59 -9.47 12.87 -13.84
C VAL A 59 -9.27 13.98 -14.87
N LYS A 60 -9.99 13.89 -15.99
CA LYS A 60 -10.11 14.98 -16.96
C LYS A 60 -11.09 16.00 -16.39
N ARG A 61 -10.58 17.01 -15.68
CA ARG A 61 -11.37 18.23 -15.43
C ARG A 61 -11.46 18.95 -16.77
N CYS A 62 -12.54 18.66 -17.50
CA CYS A 62 -12.92 19.44 -18.66
C CYS A 62 -13.31 20.84 -18.15
N CYS A 63 -12.36 21.77 -18.27
CA CYS A 63 -12.68 23.14 -18.64
C CYS A 63 -12.56 23.20 -20.16
#